data_AF-A0AAV6YM48-F1
#
_entry.id   AF-A0AAV6YM48-F1
#
_cell.length_a   1.000
_cell.length_b   1.000
_cell.length_c   1.000
_cell.angle_alpha   90.00
_cell.angle_beta   90.00
_cell.angle_gamma   90.00
#
_symmetry.space_group_name_H-M   'P 1'
#
loop_
_entity.id
_entity.type
_entity.pdbx_description
1 polymer ?
#
loop_
_entity_poly.entity_id
_entity_poly.type
_entity_poly.pdbx_seq_one_letter_code
_entity_poly.pdbx_strand_id
1 'polypeptide(L)' 'DFHDLLRDYEIKYCYVDKNKKTAFITLTNGEQAQDAISRFHKHVFRDKEIWVQLQPTDALLCVTHLPPSLTLQEFEDLVR' A
#
# COMPACT_ATOMS: atom_id res chain seq x y z
N ASP A 1 -10.18 11.22 14.74
CA ASP A 1 -10.41 11.49 13.30
C ASP A 1 -9.63 10.47 12.47
N PHE A 2 -9.90 10.29 11.18
CA PHE A 2 -9.12 9.38 10.32
C PHE A 2 -7.66 9.84 10.18
N HIS A 3 -7.45 11.16 10.17
CA HIS A 3 -6.12 11.76 10.25
C HIS A 3 -5.40 11.44 11.57
N ASP A 4 -6.13 11.36 12.69
CA ASP A 4 -5.53 10.99 13.98
C ASP A 4 -5.07 9.52 14.01
N LEU A 5 -5.80 8.63 13.32
CA LEU A 5 -5.46 7.21 13.25
C LEU A 5 -4.09 6.99 12.59
N LEU A 6 -3.74 7.84 11.61
CA LEU A 6 -2.53 7.72 10.82
C LEU A 6 -1.48 8.79 11.14
N ARG A 7 -1.63 9.49 12.27
CA ARG A 7 -0.75 10.61 12.67
C ARG A 7 0.73 10.22 12.80
N ASP A 8 0.99 8.95 13.11
CA ASP A 8 2.35 8.42 13.32
C ASP A 8 3.02 8.02 11.99
N TYR A 9 2.33 8.19 10.86
CA TYR A 9 2.81 7.82 9.53
C TYR A 9 2.96 9.04 8.63
N GLU A 10 3.91 8.96 7.72
CA GLU A 10 4.08 9.98 6.70
C GLU A 10 3.28 9.59 5.46
N ILE A 11 2.28 10.42 5.13
CA ILE A 11 1.31 10.13 4.07
C ILE A 11 1.68 10.90 2.81
N LYS A 12 1.94 10.18 1.71
CA LYS A 12 2.17 10.75 0.38
C LYS A 12 0.86 11.10 -0.33
N TYR A 13 -0.15 10.24 -0.18
CA TYR A 13 -1.46 10.41 -0.81
C TYR A 13 -2.55 9.80 0.06
N CYS A 14 -3.71 10.45 0.11
CA CYS A 14 -4.89 9.95 0.79
C CYS A 14 -6.14 10.31 -0.02
N TYR A 15 -6.92 9.28 -0.37
CA TYR A 15 -8.19 9.42 -1.05
C TYR A 15 -9.28 8.71 -0.26
N VAL A 16 -10.42 9.38 -0.07
CA VAL A 16 -11.56 8.84 0.67
C VAL A 16 -12.79 8.78 -0.23
N ASP A 17 -13.29 7.58 -0.46
CA ASP A 17 -14.57 7.35 -1.14
C ASP A 17 -15.68 7.25 -0.08
N LYS A 18 -16.40 8.36 0.13
CA LYS A 18 -17.50 8.42 1.11
C LYS A 18 -18.69 7.54 0.73
N ASN A 19 -18.90 7.30 -0.57
CA ASN A 19 -20.02 6.50 -1.04
C ASN A 19 -19.76 5.01 -0.76
N LYS A 20 -18.54 4.54 -1.05
CA LYS A 20 -18.11 3.16 -0.77
C LYS A 20 -17.64 2.95 0.67
N LYS A 21 -17.48 4.02 1.44
CA LYS A 21 -16.93 4.00 2.81
C LYS A 21 -15.54 3.36 2.87
N THR A 22 -14.71 3.66 1.87
CA THR A 22 -13.33 3.17 1.76
C THR A 22 -12.35 4.34 1.70
N ALA A 23 -11.10 4.06 2.07
CA ALA A 23 -10.00 4.99 1.92
C ALA A 23 -8.79 4.28 1.32
N PHE A 24 -8.06 4.99 0.47
CA PHE A 24 -6.84 4.54 -0.18
C PHE A 24 -5.72 5.48 0.25
N ILE A 25 -4.67 4.90 0.83
CA ILE A 25 -3.58 5.66 1.43
C ILE A 25 -2.26 5.16 0.85
N THR A 26 -1.44 6.08 0.40
CA THR A 26 -0.05 5.82 0.02
C THR A 26 0.86 6.36 1.12
N LEU A 27 1.55 5.46 1.80
CA LEU A 27 2.59 5.80 2.78
C LEU A 27 3.96 5.92 2.10
N THR A 28 4.97 6.35 2.85
CA THR A 28 6.30 6.59 2.28
C THR A 28 6.99 5.33 1.76
N ASN A 29 6.78 4.19 2.42
CA ASN A 29 7.42 2.92 2.12
C ASN A 29 6.57 1.71 2.56
N GLY A 30 7.04 0.50 2.23
CA GLY A 30 6.36 -0.75 2.57
C GLY A 30 6.40 -1.10 4.06
N GLU A 31 7.41 -0.64 4.81
CA GLU A 31 7.54 -0.87 6.25
C GLU A 31 6.41 -0.16 7.02
N GLN A 32 6.17 1.11 6.72
CA GLN A 32 5.04 1.87 7.28
C GLN A 32 3.70 1.24 6.91
N ALA A 33 3.55 0.76 5.66
CA ALA A 33 2.32 0.09 5.23
C ALA A 33 2.07 -1.20 6.02
N GLN A 34 3.11 -2.01 6.21
CA GLN A 34 3.02 -3.24 6.96
C GLN A 34 2.75 -3.01 8.46
N ASP A 35 3.38 -2.01 9.06
CA ASP A 35 3.12 -1.60 10.45
C ASP A 35 1.68 -1.11 10.61
N ALA A 36 1.19 -0.24 9.71
CA ALA A 36 -0.20 0.24 9.73
C ALA A 36 -1.22 -0.90 9.60
N ILE A 37 -1.00 -1.86 8.70
CA ILE A 37 -1.86 -3.03 8.56
C ILE A 37 -1.85 -3.84 9.85
N SER A 38 -0.68 -4.10 10.41
CA SER A 38 -0.54 -4.91 11.63
C SER A 38 -1.23 -4.25 12.83
N ARG A 39 -1.18 -2.92 12.94
CA ARG A 39 -1.80 -2.16 14.04
C ARG A 39 -3.31 -1.98 13.89
N PHE A 40 -3.81 -1.77 12.67
CA PHE A 40 -5.18 -1.31 12.45
C PHE A 40 -6.10 -2.32 11.78
N HIS A 41 -5.59 -3.40 11.19
CA HIS A 41 -6.45 -4.45 10.65
C HIS A 41 -7.30 -5.06 11.77
N LYS A 42 -8.64 -5.05 11.59
CA LYS A 42 -9.64 -5.48 12.59
C LYS A 42 -9.66 -4.62 13.87
N HIS A 43 -9.11 -3.42 13.83
CA HIS A 43 -9.23 -2.48 14.93
C HIS A 43 -10.65 -1.89 15.01
N VAL A 44 -11.15 -1.62 16.21
CA VAL A 44 -12.45 -0.96 16.41
C VAL A 44 -12.26 0.57 16.37
N PHE A 45 -12.80 1.22 15.36
CA PHE A 45 -12.78 2.67 15.20
C PHE A 45 -14.20 3.21 15.10
N ARG A 46 -14.59 4.06 16.07
CA ARG A 46 -15.96 4.62 16.17
C ARG A 46 -17.04 3.52 16.15
N ASP A 47 -16.87 2.54 17.04
CA ASP A 47 -17.77 1.39 17.24
C ASP A 47 -17.94 0.47 16.01
N LYS A 48 -17.03 0.57 15.04
CA LYS A 48 -16.99 -0.29 13.86
C LYS A 48 -15.63 -0.90 13.68
N GLU A 49 -15.60 -2.19 13.38
CA GLU A 49 -14.37 -2.84 12.92
C GLU A 49 -13.97 -2.28 11.54
N ILE A 50 -12.69 -1.95 11.39
CA ILE A 50 -12.12 -1.54 10.09
C ILE A 50 -11.18 -2.63 9.55
N TRP A 51 -11.15 -2.79 8.23
CA TRP A 51 -10.22 -3.69 7.56
C TRP A 51 -9.17 -2.88 6.80
N VAL A 52 -7.91 -3.14 7.14
CA VAL A 52 -6.75 -2.50 6.52
C VAL A 52 -5.93 -3.60 5.85
N GLN A 53 -5.56 -3.39 4.59
CA GLN A 53 -4.80 -4.35 3.79
C GLN A 53 -4.02 -3.60 2.72
N LEU A 54 -3.03 -4.27 2.11
CA LEU A 54 -2.40 -3.76 0.90
C LEU A 54 -3.46 -3.62 -0.19
N GLN A 55 -3.37 -2.53 -0.96
CA GLN A 55 -4.24 -2.34 -2.10
C GLN A 55 -3.97 -3.46 -3.13
N PRO A 56 -5.00 -4.24 -3.52
CA PRO A 56 -4.85 -5.17 -4.63
C PRO A 56 -4.42 -4.42 -5.89
N THR A 57 -3.52 -5.01 -6.67
CA THR A 57 -3.01 -4.43 -7.91
C THR A 57 -3.16 -5.41 -9.06
N ASP A 58 -3.62 -4.91 -10.20
CA ASP A 58 -3.67 -5.60 -11.49
C ASP A 58 -2.50 -5.19 -12.41
N ALA A 59 -1.59 -4.35 -11.92
CA ALA A 59 -0.45 -3.83 -12.67
C ALA A 59 0.86 -4.65 -12.49
N LEU A 60 0.79 -5.87 -11.94
CA LEU A 60 1.96 -6.73 -11.74
C LEU A 60 2.13 -7.70 -12.92
N LEU A 61 3.31 -7.69 -13.55
CA LEU A 61 3.69 -8.61 -14.62
C LEU A 61 4.90 -9.46 -14.23
N CYS A 62 4.92 -10.72 -14.67
CA CYS A 62 6.08 -11.61 -14.55
C CYS A 62 6.79 -11.71 -15.90
N VAL A 63 8.01 -11.19 -15.97
CA VAL A 63 8.87 -11.30 -17.15
C VAL A 63 9.75 -12.55 -17.00
N THR A 64 9.67 -13.46 -17.97
CA THR A 64 10.37 -14.75 -17.94
C THR A 64 11.31 -14.87 -19.15
N HIS A 65 12.14 -15.92 -19.18
CA HIS A 65 13.13 -16.17 -20.24
C HIS A 65 14.20 -15.06 -20.39
N LEU A 66 14.58 -14.43 -19.28
CA LEU A 66 15.65 -13.44 -19.25
C LEU A 66 17.04 -14.11 -19.38
N PRO A 67 18.02 -13.46 -20.02
CA PRO A 67 19.40 -13.93 -20.03
C PRO A 67 19.94 -14.07 -18.60
N PRO A 68 20.64 -15.18 -18.24
CA PRO A 68 21.20 -15.35 -16.90
C PRO A 68 22.23 -14.28 -16.48
N SER A 69 22.81 -13.58 -17.46
CA SER A 69 23.77 -12.50 -17.25
C SER A 69 23.13 -11.13 -17.06
N LEU A 70 21.80 -11.00 -17.24
CA LEU A 70 21.09 -9.73 -17.13
C LEU A 70 21.20 -9.21 -15.69
N THR A 71 21.67 -7.99 -15.53
CA THR A 71 21.79 -7.32 -14.24
C THR A 71 20.45 -6.71 -13.81
N LEU A 72 20.33 -6.38 -12.52
CA LEU A 72 19.14 -5.69 -12.01
C LEU A 72 18.95 -4.33 -12.69
N GLN A 73 20.03 -3.58 -12.92
CA GLN A 73 19.94 -2.27 -13.55
C GLN A 73 19.46 -2.36 -15.02
N GLU A 74 19.99 -3.32 -15.79
CA GLU A 74 19.50 -3.56 -17.15
C GLU A 74 18.03 -4.03 -17.16
N PHE A 75 17.61 -4.79 -16.15
CA PHE A 75 16.20 -5.17 -16.00
C PHE A 75 15.31 -3.98 -15.66
N GLU A 76 15.74 -3.11 -14.75
CA GLU A 76 15.03 -1.88 -14.41
C GLU A 76 14.87 -0.97 -15.63
N ASP A 77 15.93 -0.77 -16.42
CA ASP A 77 15.88 0.03 -17.65
C ASP A 77 14.96 -0.59 -18.72
N LEU A 78 14.83 -1.92 -18.77
CA LEU A 78 13.95 -2.62 -19.71
C LEU A 78 12.45 -2.40 -19.40
N VAL A 79 12.08 -2.29 -18.12
CA VAL A 79 10.68 -2.17 -17.66
C VAL A 79 10.24 -0.73 -17.37
N ARG A 80 11.14 0.24 -17.56
CA ARG A 80 10.90 1.67 -17.31
C ARG A 80 10.29 2.38 -18.51
#